data_AF-A0A957DEE9-F1
#
_entry.id   AF-A0A957DEE9-F1
#
_cell.length_a   1.000
_cell.length_b   1.000
_cell.length_c   1.000
_cell.angle_alpha   90.00
_cell.angle_beta   90.00
_cell.angle_gamma   90.00
#
_symmetry.space_group_name_H-M   'P 1'
#
loop_
_entity.id
_entity.type
_entity.pdbx_description
1 polymer ?
#
loop_
_entity_poly.entity_id
_entity_poly.type
_entity_poly.pdbx_seq_one_letter_code
_entity_poly.pdbx_strand_id
1 'polypeptide(L)'
;MEFIASLQNTPLPTILVIGGILLLVLAVASELGGKITIAPQRQKSALVLGLGLLAVGVALYFIPHGENATGNPGGMDIVPTDTPVNAPTPSAPRVVSTTPGNGATEVPANLTQIVVTFSEDVRQDSWSFVTVSEVETPEIVGDPLFTDGRTCVLPVRLVAGRTYALGINSEVHQGFVSAANGNVVVPYTLTFSTAP
;
A
#
# COMPACT_ATOMS: atom_id res chain seq x y z
N MET A 1 -16.44 -6.76 20.91
CA MET A 1 -17.02 -7.49 19.76
C MET A 1 -16.34 -7.11 18.43
N GLU A 2 -15.12 -6.55 18.44
CA GLU A 2 -14.41 -6.13 17.22
C GLU A 2 -13.66 -7.25 16.51
N PHE A 3 -13.38 -8.37 17.19
CA PHE A 3 -12.59 -9.46 16.64
C PHE A 3 -13.27 -10.19 15.46
N ILE A 4 -14.60 -10.24 15.46
CA ILE A 4 -15.38 -10.92 14.41
C ILE A 4 -15.39 -10.08 13.12
N ALA A 5 -15.35 -8.75 13.23
CA ALA A 5 -15.33 -7.84 12.09
C ALA A 5 -13.99 -7.87 11.33
N SER A 6 -12.88 -8.10 12.04
CA SER A 6 -11.55 -8.23 11.43
C SER A 6 -11.37 -9.52 10.62
N LEU A 7 -12.12 -10.58 10.93
CA LEU A 7 -12.06 -11.87 10.21
C LEU A 7 -12.84 -11.87 8.88
N GLN A 8 -13.79 -10.96 8.72
CA GLN A 8 -14.63 -10.90 7.52
C GLN A 8 -13.98 -10.15 6.36
N ASN A 9 -12.99 -9.29 6.64
CA ASN A 9 -12.30 -8.45 5.64
C ASN A 9 -10.90 -8.96 5.27
N THR A 10 -10.50 -10.13 5.75
CA THR A 10 -9.23 -10.75 5.34
C THR A 10 -9.44 -11.59 4.08
N PRO A 11 -8.55 -11.51 3.08
CA PRO A 11 -8.59 -12.37 1.91
C PRO A 11 -8.68 -13.84 2.32
N LEU A 12 -9.58 -14.60 1.68
CA LEU A 12 -9.78 -16.05 1.91
C LEU A 12 -8.46 -16.86 2.01
N PRO A 13 -7.41 -16.58 1.22
CA PRO A 13 -6.12 -17.26 1.35
C PRO A 13 -5.40 -17.01 2.69
N THR A 14 -5.46 -15.78 3.22
CA THR A 14 -4.78 -15.41 4.47
C THR A 14 -5.40 -16.11 5.68
N ILE A 15 -6.74 -16.27 5.69
CA ILE A 15 -7.46 -17.01 6.73
C ILE A 15 -7.01 -18.48 6.77
N LEU A 16 -6.85 -19.11 5.60
CA LEU A 16 -6.41 -20.51 5.49
C LEU A 16 -4.97 -20.70 5.98
N VAL A 17 -4.07 -19.75 5.68
CA VAL A 17 -2.68 -19.79 6.16
C VAL A 17 -2.61 -19.63 7.68
N ILE A 18 -3.31 -18.66 8.25
CA ILE A 18 -3.36 -18.45 9.71
C ILE A 18 -3.98 -19.66 10.41
N GLY A 19 -5.08 -20.21 9.87
CA GLY A 19 -5.72 -21.42 10.39
C GLY A 19 -4.81 -22.66 10.32
N GLY A 20 -4.06 -22.83 9.22
CA GLY A 20 -3.09 -23.91 9.06
C GLY A 20 -1.93 -23.83 10.04
N ILE A 21 -1.36 -22.63 10.24
CA ILE A 21 -0.29 -22.38 11.22
C ILE A 21 -0.79 -22.66 12.64
N LEU A 22 -2.00 -22.20 13.00
CA LEU A 22 -2.59 -22.46 14.31
C LEU A 22 -2.76 -23.96 14.58
N LEU A 23 -3.25 -24.73 13.59
CA LEU A 23 -3.38 -26.18 13.72
C LEU A 23 -2.03 -26.90 13.85
N LEU A 24 -1.00 -26.45 13.13
CA LEU A 24 0.37 -26.98 13.28
C LEU A 24 0.92 -26.75 14.68
N VAL A 25 0.74 -25.54 15.22
CA VAL A 25 1.16 -25.20 16.59
C VAL A 25 0.42 -26.06 17.62
N LEU A 26 -0.89 -26.25 17.46
CA LEU A 26 -1.68 -27.13 18.34
C LEU A 26 -1.23 -28.60 18.27
N ALA A 27 -0.90 -29.10 17.08
CA ALA A 27 -0.43 -30.47 16.89
C ALA A 27 0.93 -30.72 17.58
N VAL A 28 1.84 -29.74 17.55
CA VAL A 28 3.14 -29.82 18.23
C VAL A 28 2.98 -29.62 19.75
N ALA A 29 2.09 -28.72 20.18
CA ALA A 29 1.83 -28.46 21.59
C ALA A 29 1.21 -29.67 22.32
N SER A 30 0.46 -30.52 21.62
CA SER A 30 -0.08 -31.77 22.19
C SER A 30 0.97 -32.82 22.55
N GLU A 31 2.25 -32.62 22.23
CA GLU A 31 3.34 -33.55 22.53
C GLU A 31 4.03 -33.27 23.88
N LEU A 32 3.86 -32.08 24.47
CA LEU A 32 4.53 -31.66 25.71
C LEU A 32 3.66 -31.74 26.97
N GLY A 33 2.39 -32.10 26.85
CA GLY A 33 1.40 -31.94 27.91
C GLY A 33 0.45 -33.12 28.10
N GLY A 34 0.95 -34.22 28.68
CA GLY A 34 0.13 -35.09 29.50
C GLY A 34 -0.36 -36.40 28.86
N LYS A 35 -0.22 -37.47 29.63
CA LYS A 35 -0.75 -38.82 29.41
C LYS A 35 -2.22 -38.81 28.94
N ILE A 36 -2.44 -38.89 27.64
CA ILE A 36 -3.63 -39.54 27.08
C ILE A 36 -3.15 -40.38 25.91
N THR A 37 -3.23 -41.70 26.07
CA THR A 37 -3.00 -42.69 25.02
C THR A 37 -4.07 -42.52 23.94
N ILE A 38 -3.85 -41.59 23.01
CA ILE A 38 -4.64 -41.48 21.79
C ILE A 38 -3.94 -42.36 20.76
N ALA A 39 -4.67 -43.30 20.18
CA ALA A 39 -4.12 -44.25 19.22
C ALA A 39 -3.34 -43.52 18.10
N PRO A 40 -2.11 -43.97 17.76
CA PRO A 40 -1.18 -43.28 16.85
C PRO A 40 -1.73 -43.06 15.42
N GLN A 41 -2.87 -43.68 15.11
CA GLN A 41 -3.55 -43.57 13.83
C GLN A 41 -4.30 -42.22 13.63
N ARG A 42 -4.78 -41.57 14.71
CA ARG A 42 -5.49 -40.27 14.62
C ARG A 42 -4.57 -39.05 14.60
N GLN A 43 -3.37 -39.15 15.18
CA GLN A 43 -2.35 -38.09 15.15
C GLN A 43 -1.80 -37.87 13.72
N LYS A 44 -1.64 -38.96 12.96
CA LYS A 44 -1.26 -38.90 11.54
C LYS A 44 -2.28 -38.14 10.70
N SER A 45 -3.58 -38.34 10.93
CA SER A 45 -4.61 -37.61 10.17
C SER A 45 -4.60 -36.12 10.44
N ALA A 46 -4.36 -35.68 11.69
CA ALA A 46 -4.30 -34.25 12.01
C ALA A 46 -3.11 -33.57 11.34
N LEU A 47 -1.94 -34.24 11.33
CA LEU A 47 -0.75 -33.73 10.66
C LEU A 47 -0.91 -33.70 9.13
N VAL A 48 -1.50 -34.73 8.53
CA VAL A 48 -1.79 -34.77 7.08
C VAL A 48 -2.82 -33.71 6.70
N LEU A 49 -3.88 -33.53 7.49
CA LEU A 49 -4.89 -32.50 7.27
C LEU A 49 -4.29 -31.10 7.39
N GLY A 50 -3.44 -30.85 8.40
CA GLY A 50 -2.75 -29.58 8.59
C GLY A 50 -1.79 -29.25 7.44
N LEU A 51 -0.99 -30.22 7.01
CA LEU A 51 -0.08 -30.06 5.87
C LEU A 51 -0.85 -29.82 4.56
N GLY A 52 -1.99 -30.51 4.37
CA GLY A 52 -2.86 -30.32 3.23
C GLY A 52 -3.47 -28.91 3.17
N LEU A 53 -4.01 -28.42 4.29
CA LEU A 53 -4.55 -27.07 4.38
C LEU A 53 -3.48 -25.99 4.15
N LEU A 54 -2.27 -26.20 4.68
CA LEU A 54 -1.14 -25.29 4.47
C LEU A 54 -0.73 -25.27 2.98
N ALA A 55 -0.61 -26.43 2.34
CA ALA A 55 -0.24 -26.53 0.92
C ALA A 55 -1.31 -25.91 0.00
N VAL A 56 -2.59 -26.13 0.29
CA VAL A 56 -3.70 -25.51 -0.44
C VAL A 56 -3.71 -23.99 -0.25
N GLY A 57 -3.50 -23.50 0.99
CA GLY A 57 -3.42 -22.07 1.26
C GLY A 57 -2.28 -21.38 0.51
N VAL A 58 -1.09 -22.00 0.49
CA VAL A 58 0.06 -21.50 -0.28
C VAL A 58 -0.21 -21.59 -1.79
N ALA A 59 -0.81 -22.68 -2.28
CA ALA A 59 -1.15 -22.79 -3.69
C ALA A 59 -2.15 -21.71 -4.13
N LEU A 60 -3.19 -21.43 -3.33
CA LEU A 60 -4.15 -20.34 -3.57
C LEU A 60 -3.50 -18.96 -3.49
N TYR A 61 -2.45 -18.78 -2.69
CA TYR A 61 -1.68 -17.53 -2.61
C TYR A 61 -0.93 -17.22 -3.91
N PHE A 62 -0.49 -18.25 -4.65
CA PHE A 62 0.26 -18.11 -5.90
C PHE A 62 -0.58 -18.26 -7.17
N ILE A 63 -1.91 -18.42 -7.08
CA ILE A 63 -2.75 -18.33 -8.28
C ILE A 63 -2.80 -16.85 -8.70
N PRO A 64 -2.23 -16.46 -9.86
CA PRO A 64 -2.47 -15.14 -10.41
C PRO A 64 -3.99 -15.03 -10.60
N HIS A 65 -4.60 -14.10 -9.88
CA HIS A 65 -6.03 -13.83 -10.01
C HIS A 65 -6.23 -13.20 -11.38
N GLY A 66 -6.35 -14.05 -12.40
CA GLY A 66 -6.83 -13.66 -13.70
C GLY A 66 -8.20 -13.03 -13.50
N GLU A 67 -8.31 -11.76 -13.88
CA GLU A 67 -9.58 -11.04 -13.97
C GLU A 67 -10.63 -11.97 -14.56
N ASN A 68 -11.71 -12.17 -13.81
CA ASN A 68 -12.89 -12.85 -14.30
C ASN A 68 -13.45 -12.03 -15.47
N ALA A 69 -13.03 -12.38 -16.69
CA ALA A 69 -13.77 -12.06 -17.90
C ALA A 69 -15.12 -12.76 -17.76
N THR A 70 -16.10 -12.04 -17.21
CA THR A 70 -17.50 -12.43 -17.19
C THR A 70 -18.00 -12.30 -18.62
N GLY A 71 -17.75 -13.33 -19.42
CA GLY A 71 -18.37 -13.50 -20.73
C GLY A 71 -19.85 -13.76 -20.52
N ASN A 72 -20.68 -12.72 -20.66
CA ASN A 72 -22.12 -12.88 -20.75
C ASN A 72 -22.48 -13.37 -22.17
N PRO A 73 -23.22 -14.48 -22.33
CA PRO A 73 -23.77 -14.89 -23.61
C PRO A 73 -25.06 -14.10 -23.87
N GLY A 74 -25.11 -13.34 -24.95
CA GLY A 74 -26.36 -12.80 -25.46
C GLY A 74 -26.26 -11.35 -25.89
N GLY A 75 -26.07 -11.15 -27.19
CA GLY A 75 -26.26 -9.87 -27.85
C GLY A 75 -26.85 -10.11 -29.23
N MET A 76 -28.16 -10.32 -29.29
CA MET A 76 -28.94 -10.00 -30.48
C MET A 76 -30.05 -9.05 -30.05
N ASP A 77 -29.93 -7.82 -30.56
CA ASP A 77 -30.91 -6.76 -30.70
C ASP A 77 -31.60 -6.17 -29.47
N ILE A 78 -31.23 -4.93 -29.14
CA ILE A 78 -32.14 -3.78 -29.01
C ILE A 78 -31.37 -2.43 -29.01
N VAL A 79 -31.48 -1.69 -30.13
CA VAL A 79 -31.87 -0.26 -30.30
C VAL A 79 -31.33 0.82 -29.31
N PRO A 80 -30.97 2.03 -29.80
CA PRO A 80 -29.86 2.83 -29.31
C PRO A 80 -30.21 3.74 -28.13
N THR A 81 -29.26 3.94 -27.23
CA THR A 81 -29.27 5.05 -26.28
C THR A 81 -27.84 5.56 -26.15
N ASP A 82 -27.66 6.84 -26.48
CA ASP A 82 -26.45 7.62 -26.30
C ASP A 82 -25.74 7.25 -24.98
N THR A 83 -24.67 6.47 -25.08
CA THR A 83 -23.74 6.27 -23.98
C THR A 83 -22.43 6.93 -24.43
N PRO A 84 -21.89 7.90 -23.68
CA PRO A 84 -20.67 8.55 -24.10
C PRO A 84 -19.52 7.53 -24.05
N VAL A 85 -19.04 7.15 -25.24
CA VAL A 85 -17.77 6.45 -25.44
C VAL A 85 -16.64 7.43 -25.09
N ASN A 86 -16.37 7.56 -23.79
CA ASN A 86 -15.10 7.99 -23.19
C ASN A 86 -15.27 8.15 -21.67
N ALA A 87 -15.30 7.04 -20.93
CA ALA A 87 -14.86 7.08 -19.55
C ALA A 87 -13.32 6.91 -19.60
N PRO A 88 -12.52 7.95 -19.28
CA PRO A 88 -11.08 7.78 -19.19
C PRO A 88 -10.78 6.73 -18.11
N THR A 89 -9.95 5.74 -18.43
CA THR A 89 -9.36 4.85 -17.42
C THR A 89 -8.75 5.73 -16.32
N PRO A 90 -9.10 5.57 -15.03
CA PRO A 90 -8.55 6.41 -13.98
C PRO A 90 -7.04 6.22 -13.94
N SER A 91 -6.28 7.25 -14.31
CA SER A 91 -4.83 7.26 -14.18
C SER A 91 -4.46 7.19 -12.70
N ALA A 92 -3.45 6.42 -12.32
CA ALA A 92 -2.96 6.39 -10.95
C ALA A 92 -2.67 7.82 -10.43
N PRO A 93 -2.98 8.11 -9.16
CA PRO A 93 -2.70 9.41 -8.58
C PRO A 93 -1.20 9.69 -8.64
N ARG A 94 -0.82 10.94 -8.90
CA ARG A 94 0.59 11.34 -9.03
C ARG A 94 0.82 12.73 -8.49
N VAL A 95 2.08 13.05 -8.21
CA VAL A 95 2.52 14.43 -7.97
C VAL A 95 2.44 15.22 -9.28
N VAL A 96 1.76 16.36 -9.26
CA VAL A 96 1.64 17.27 -10.42
C VAL A 96 2.48 18.54 -10.29
N SER A 97 2.80 18.95 -9.06
CA SER A 97 3.71 20.07 -8.82
C SER A 97 4.36 19.99 -7.44
N THR A 98 5.53 20.62 -7.33
CA THR A 98 6.27 20.79 -6.09
C THR A 98 6.75 22.23 -5.96
N THR A 99 6.87 22.73 -4.73
CA THR A 99 7.60 23.96 -4.39
C THR A 99 8.60 23.61 -3.29
N PRO A 100 9.92 23.73 -3.51
CA PRO A 100 10.55 24.14 -4.77
C PRO A 100 10.23 23.13 -5.90
N GLY A 101 10.30 23.61 -7.14
CA GLY A 101 10.12 22.73 -8.30
C GLY A 101 11.24 21.69 -8.40
N ASN A 102 10.97 20.56 -9.05
CA ASN A 102 11.99 19.54 -9.23
C ASN A 102 13.14 20.01 -10.11
N GLY A 103 14.36 19.74 -9.66
CA GLY A 103 15.59 20.23 -10.26
C GLY A 103 15.83 21.72 -10.06
N ALA A 104 15.04 22.42 -9.22
CA ALA A 104 15.26 23.84 -8.98
C ALA A 104 16.64 24.08 -8.35
N THR A 105 17.32 25.11 -8.87
CA THR A 105 18.56 25.65 -8.34
C THR A 105 18.29 27.01 -7.69
N GLU A 106 19.21 27.51 -6.88
CA GLU A 106 19.08 28.82 -6.20
C GLU A 106 17.83 28.91 -5.31
N VAL A 107 17.39 27.80 -4.72
CA VAL A 107 16.28 27.80 -3.77
C VAL A 107 16.69 28.62 -2.53
N PRO A 108 15.88 29.60 -2.09
CA PRO A 108 16.19 30.35 -0.89
C PRO A 108 16.29 29.43 0.34
N ALA A 109 17.40 29.49 1.08
CA ALA A 109 17.57 28.69 2.29
C ALA A 109 16.59 29.06 3.43
N ASN A 110 15.93 30.22 3.34
CA ASN A 110 14.86 30.62 4.25
C ASN A 110 13.47 30.08 3.84
N LEU A 111 13.37 29.26 2.79
CA LEU A 111 12.16 28.51 2.50
C LEU A 111 11.92 27.49 3.62
N THR A 112 10.79 27.63 4.31
CA THR A 112 10.46 26.84 5.50
C THR A 112 9.51 25.68 5.23
N GLN A 113 9.09 25.50 3.98
CA GLN A 113 8.09 24.50 3.61
C GLN A 113 8.34 23.96 2.21
N ILE A 114 8.14 22.65 2.06
CA ILE A 114 8.00 22.00 0.78
C ILE A 114 6.51 21.78 0.54
N VAL A 115 6.01 22.20 -0.62
CA VAL A 115 4.61 22.01 -1.01
C VAL A 115 4.54 20.94 -2.09
N VAL A 116 3.68 19.94 -1.92
CA VAL A 116 3.43 18.87 -2.89
C VAL A 116 1.97 18.91 -3.28
N THR A 117 1.68 18.99 -4.57
CA THR A 117 0.29 18.95 -5.09
C THR A 117 0.09 17.67 -5.90
N PHE A 118 -1.02 16.98 -5.65
CA PHE A 118 -1.41 15.73 -6.30
C PHE A 118 -2.46 15.94 -7.40
N SER A 119 -2.56 14.97 -8.33
CA SER A 119 -3.52 15.01 -9.44
C SER A 119 -4.98 14.84 -9.02
N GLU A 120 -5.21 14.28 -7.84
CA GLU A 120 -6.51 14.01 -7.24
C GLU A 120 -6.41 14.07 -5.71
N ASP A 121 -7.54 13.95 -5.03
CA ASP A 121 -7.60 14.00 -3.58
C ASP A 121 -6.92 12.77 -2.97
N VAL A 122 -6.06 12.99 -1.99
CA VAL A 122 -5.34 11.95 -1.24
C VAL A 122 -5.81 11.89 0.20
N ARG A 123 -5.60 10.76 0.86
CA ARG A 123 -5.86 10.64 2.31
C ARG A 123 -4.96 11.59 3.08
N GLN A 124 -5.56 12.32 4.02
CA GLN A 124 -4.88 13.36 4.81
C GLN A 124 -4.28 12.82 6.12
N ASP A 125 -4.61 11.58 6.48
CA ASP A 125 -4.17 10.85 7.68
C ASP A 125 -3.06 9.82 7.38
N SER A 126 -2.53 9.82 6.15
CA SER A 126 -1.51 8.87 5.70
C SER A 126 -0.54 9.53 4.72
N TRP A 127 0.76 9.33 4.93
CA TRP A 127 1.82 9.89 4.09
C TRP A 127 3.10 9.05 4.15
N SER A 128 3.97 9.21 3.16
CA SER A 128 5.32 8.66 3.19
C SER A 128 6.29 9.61 2.53
N PHE A 129 7.11 10.25 3.38
CA PHE A 129 8.31 10.96 2.97
C PHE A 129 9.51 10.08 3.24
N VAL A 130 10.34 9.87 2.22
CA VAL A 130 11.40 8.85 2.24
C VAL A 130 12.75 9.50 1.96
N THR A 131 13.76 9.11 2.73
CA THR A 131 15.16 9.48 2.46
C THR A 131 15.62 8.86 1.15
N VAL A 132 16.28 9.65 0.31
CA VAL A 132 16.88 9.18 -0.95
C VAL A 132 18.37 8.97 -0.71
N SER A 133 18.89 7.80 -1.03
CA SER A 133 20.32 7.48 -0.86
C SER A 133 21.21 8.48 -1.59
N GLU A 134 22.40 8.75 -1.02
CA GLU A 134 23.47 9.56 -1.62
C GLU A 134 23.19 11.07 -1.75
N VAL A 135 21.99 11.53 -1.42
CA VAL A 135 21.64 12.97 -1.40
C VAL A 135 21.04 13.32 -0.04
N GLU A 136 21.37 14.51 0.48
CA GLU A 136 20.88 14.97 1.78
C GLU A 136 19.35 15.09 1.76
N THR A 137 18.65 14.62 2.80
CA THR A 137 17.21 14.89 2.95
C THR A 137 17.04 16.16 3.77
N PRO A 138 16.14 17.09 3.39
CA PRO A 138 15.81 18.26 4.21
C PRO A 138 15.45 17.86 5.63
N GLU A 139 15.82 18.67 6.61
CA GLU A 139 15.38 18.41 7.97
C GLU A 139 13.88 18.70 8.09
N ILE A 140 13.09 17.67 8.35
CA ILE A 140 11.65 17.78 8.58
C ILE A 140 11.44 18.23 10.03
N VAL A 141 10.80 19.38 10.22
CA VAL A 141 10.66 20.04 11.53
C VAL A 141 9.24 20.02 12.08
N GLY A 142 8.33 19.29 11.44
CA GLY A 142 6.95 19.13 11.88
C GLY A 142 6.19 18.12 11.05
N ASP A 143 4.97 17.82 11.49
CA ASP A 143 4.08 16.94 10.75
C ASP A 143 3.60 17.60 9.44
N PRO A 144 3.33 16.81 8.39
CA PRO A 144 2.74 17.34 7.17
C PRO A 144 1.34 17.90 7.42
N LEU A 145 1.02 19.02 6.77
CA LEU A 145 -0.26 19.69 6.86
C LEU A 145 -0.95 19.70 5.51
N PHE A 146 -2.21 19.28 5.46
CA PHE A 146 -3.01 19.35 4.23
C PHE A 146 -3.83 20.63 4.22
N THR A 147 -3.60 21.46 3.20
CA THR A 147 -4.37 22.72 3.02
C THR A 147 -5.69 22.49 2.32
N ASP A 148 -5.76 21.44 1.50
CA ASP A 148 -6.95 20.89 0.88
C ASP A 148 -6.76 19.38 0.64
N GLY A 149 -7.64 18.73 -0.12
CA GLY A 149 -7.54 17.30 -0.42
C GLY A 149 -6.32 16.90 -1.27
N ARG A 150 -5.63 17.85 -1.91
CA ARG A 150 -4.58 17.60 -2.91
C ARG A 150 -3.23 18.21 -2.58
N THR A 151 -3.17 19.13 -1.63
CA THR A 151 -1.96 19.90 -1.34
C THR A 151 -1.45 19.62 0.07
N CYS A 152 -0.31 18.93 0.12
CA CYS A 152 0.44 18.62 1.33
C CYS A 152 1.60 19.61 1.50
N VAL A 153 1.69 20.21 2.68
CA VAL A 153 2.72 21.16 3.09
C VAL A 153 3.59 20.48 4.14
N LEU A 154 4.87 20.30 3.83
CA LEU A 154 5.85 19.69 4.72
C LEU A 154 6.77 20.77 5.32
N PRO A 155 6.70 21.05 6.63
CA PRO A 155 7.62 21.97 7.29
C PRO A 155 9.06 21.45 7.26
N VAL A 156 9.99 22.27 6.77
CA VAL A 156 11.41 21.91 6.65
C VAL A 156 12.34 23.02 7.13
N ARG A 157 13.57 22.64 7.47
CA ARG A 157 14.72 23.55 7.61
C ARG A 157 15.76 23.23 6.54
N LEU A 158 16.20 24.27 5.85
CA LEU A 158 17.21 24.19 4.79
C LEU A 158 18.48 24.96 5.19
N VAL A 159 19.60 24.53 4.66
CA VAL A 159 20.90 25.21 4.78
C VAL A 159 21.33 25.69 3.40
N ALA A 160 21.97 26.86 3.34
CA ALA A 160 22.50 27.44 2.10
C ALA A 160 23.62 26.57 1.48
N GLY A 161 23.73 26.60 0.15
CA GLY A 161 24.75 25.86 -0.61
C GLY A 161 24.63 24.33 -0.51
N ARG A 162 23.42 23.79 -0.33
CA ARG A 162 23.15 22.35 -0.19
C ARG A 162 22.29 21.83 -1.32
N THR A 163 22.48 20.55 -1.64
CA THR A 163 21.60 19.80 -2.54
C THR A 163 20.79 18.81 -1.73
N TYR A 164 19.49 18.82 -1.94
CA TYR A 164 18.53 18.01 -1.22
C TYR A 164 17.77 17.07 -2.15
N ALA A 165 17.40 15.90 -1.64
CA ALA A 165 16.42 15.02 -2.25
C ALA A 165 15.42 14.49 -1.22
N LEU A 166 14.17 14.34 -1.65
CA LEU A 166 13.06 13.85 -0.84
C LEU A 166 12.17 12.93 -1.70
N GLY A 167 11.99 11.70 -1.24
CA GLY A 167 11.04 10.77 -1.83
C GLY A 167 9.62 11.03 -1.34
N ILE A 168 8.65 11.02 -2.26
CA ILE A 168 7.21 11.00 -2.01
C ILE A 168 6.74 9.62 -2.44
N ASN A 169 6.42 8.78 -1.45
CA ASN A 169 6.36 7.32 -1.56
C ASN A 169 7.68 6.67 -2.07
N SER A 170 7.74 5.34 -1.97
CA SER A 170 8.71 4.47 -2.62
C SER A 170 8.05 3.12 -2.97
N GLU A 171 8.81 2.18 -3.55
CA GLU A 171 8.30 0.84 -3.82
C GLU A 171 7.72 0.15 -2.57
N VAL A 172 8.29 0.43 -1.40
CA VAL A 172 7.94 -0.23 -0.13
C VAL A 172 7.30 0.70 0.92
N HIS A 173 7.32 2.02 0.71
CA HIS A 173 6.63 3.01 1.57
C HIS A 173 5.56 3.74 0.76
N GLN A 174 4.29 3.38 0.94
CA GLN A 174 3.19 3.78 0.04
C GLN A 174 2.11 4.60 0.76
N GLY A 175 2.49 5.47 1.68
CA GLY A 175 1.56 6.18 2.56
C GLY A 175 0.69 7.22 1.86
N PHE A 176 1.16 7.87 0.80
CA PHE A 176 0.29 8.73 -0.02
C PHE A 176 -0.58 7.85 -0.94
N VAL A 177 -1.90 7.89 -0.72
CA VAL A 177 -2.89 7.12 -1.48
C VAL A 177 -4.12 7.97 -1.80
N SER A 178 -4.80 7.67 -2.89
CA SER A 178 -6.07 8.32 -3.26
C SER A 178 -7.10 8.19 -2.14
N ALA A 179 -7.79 9.29 -1.84
CA ALA A 179 -8.89 9.30 -0.88
C ALA A 179 -10.07 8.45 -1.36
N ALA A 180 -10.30 8.39 -2.69
CA ALA A 180 -11.47 7.74 -3.27
C ALA A 180 -11.38 6.21 -3.30
N ASN A 181 -10.22 5.67 -3.65
CA ASN A 181 -10.06 4.23 -3.93
C ASN A 181 -8.83 3.60 -3.27
N GLY A 182 -7.97 4.37 -2.59
CA GLY A 182 -6.76 3.87 -1.96
C GLY A 182 -5.63 3.50 -2.92
N ASN A 183 -5.74 3.85 -4.20
CA ASN A 183 -4.64 3.66 -5.15
C ASN A 183 -3.41 4.45 -4.72
N VAL A 184 -2.25 3.82 -4.82
CA VAL A 184 -0.99 4.40 -4.38
C VAL A 184 -0.57 5.54 -5.29
N VAL A 185 -0.17 6.67 -4.70
CA VAL A 185 0.46 7.76 -5.45
C VAL A 185 1.77 7.24 -6.03
N VAL A 186 1.93 7.37 -7.35
CA VAL A 186 3.14 6.95 -8.06
C VAL A 186 4.38 7.54 -7.37
N PRO A 187 5.40 6.72 -7.01
CA PRO A 187 6.61 7.21 -6.36
C PRO A 187 7.26 8.36 -7.13
N TYR A 188 7.72 9.36 -6.39
CA TYR A 188 8.26 10.58 -6.97
C TYR A 188 9.46 11.07 -6.14
N THR A 189 10.55 11.43 -6.82
CA THR A 189 11.73 12.03 -6.18
C THR A 189 11.78 13.51 -6.49
N LEU A 190 11.70 14.34 -5.44
CA LEU A 190 12.00 15.76 -5.51
C LEU A 190 13.50 15.97 -5.23
N THR A 191 14.21 16.64 -6.12
CA THR A 191 15.59 17.09 -5.93
C THR A 191 15.69 18.60 -6.16
N PHE A 192 16.45 19.32 -5.33
CA PHE A 192 16.69 20.77 -5.52
C PHE A 192 17.98 21.21 -4.82
N SER A 193 18.50 22.38 -5.18
CA SER A 193 19.69 22.98 -4.56
C SER A 193 19.40 24.39 -4.05
N THR A 194 19.90 24.70 -2.85
CA THR A 194 19.79 26.02 -2.26
C THR A 194 20.87 26.96 -2.76
N ALA A 195 20.55 28.25 -2.80
CA ALA A 195 21.52 29.30 -3.07
C ALA A 195 22.65 29.29 -2.00
N PRO A 196 23.91 29.63 -2.36
CA PRO A 196 25.03 29.73 -1.42
C PRO A 196 24.85 30.73 -0.28
#